data_AF-X1A5B4-F1
#
_entry.id   AF-X1A5B4-F1
#
_cell.length_a   1.000
_cell.length_b   1.000
_cell.length_c   1.000
_cell.angle_alpha   90.00
_cell.angle_beta   90.00
_cell.angle_gamma   90.00
#
_symmetry.space_group_name_H-M   'P 1'
#
loop_
_entity.id
_entity.type
_entity.pdbx_description
1 polymer ?
#
loop_
_entity_poly.entity_id
_entity_poly.type
_entity_poly.pdbx_seq_one_letter_code
_entity_poly.pdbx_strand_id
1 'polypeptide(L)'
;MLEFHGATISTPQLLGGLLVLFIGYRVVARFSYNAKLRKLGARAPIRKTWLPLELDLAYRIIKAAIDDKMYEFWLNTFQTYSRNDCYTIETGIGERVIMTADPENIKAILATQFKDYGKGEQFHKDFEDFLGDGVYIH
;
A
#
# COMPACT_ATOMS: atom_id res chain seq x y z
N MET A 1 -33.25 13.18 11.83
CA MET A 1 -33.14 14.55 12.35
C MET A 1 -32.83 14.42 13.83
N LEU A 2 -31.61 14.80 14.25
CA LEU A 2 -31.17 14.73 15.65
C LEU A 2 -31.03 16.16 16.14
N GLU A 3 -31.78 16.53 17.18
CA GLU A 3 -31.71 17.87 17.77
C GLU A 3 -30.74 17.88 18.95
N PHE A 4 -29.68 18.67 18.84
CA PHE A 4 -28.82 19.05 19.96
C PHE A 4 -28.73 20.59 19.98
N HIS A 5 -29.16 21.20 21.08
CA HIS A 5 -28.95 22.63 21.41
C HIS A 5 -29.46 23.65 20.36
N GLY A 6 -30.70 23.52 19.89
CA GLY A 6 -31.38 24.59 19.11
C GLY A 6 -30.83 24.85 17.70
N ALA A 7 -29.89 24.04 17.23
CA ALA A 7 -29.41 24.05 15.85
C ALA A 7 -29.94 22.81 15.13
N THR A 8 -30.73 23.00 14.07
CA THR A 8 -31.24 21.91 13.22
C THR A 8 -30.15 21.45 12.27
N ILE A 9 -29.35 20.47 12.71
CA ILE A 9 -28.31 19.89 11.85
C ILE A 9 -28.97 18.95 10.85
N SER A 10 -28.96 19.33 9.58
CA SER A 10 -29.50 18.53 8.50
C SER A 10 -28.62 17.31 8.20
N THR A 11 -29.22 16.20 7.76
CA THR A 11 -28.50 14.98 7.35
C THR A 11 -27.31 15.22 6.40
N PRO A 12 -27.39 16.10 5.37
CA PRO A 12 -26.24 16.40 4.52
C PRO A 12 -25.10 17.13 5.26
N GLN A 13 -25.39 17.96 6.27
CA GLN A 13 -24.35 18.59 7.09
C GLN A 13 -23.65 17.59 8.00
N LEU A 14 -24.37 16.60 8.53
CA LEU A 14 -23.76 15.49 9.29
C LEU A 14 -22.84 14.64 8.41
N LEU A 15 -23.29 14.28 7.20
CA LEU A 15 -22.48 13.53 6.24
C LEU A 15 -21.23 14.33 5.81
N GLY A 16 -21.39 15.63 5.56
CA GLY A 16 -20.28 16.52 5.26
C GLY A 16 -19.27 16.60 6.41
N GLY A 17 -19.74 16.76 7.65
CA GLY A 17 -18.89 16.77 8.83
C GLY A 17 -18.14 15.45 9.05
N LEU A 18 -18.82 14.32 8.89
CA LEU A 18 -18.21 12.98 8.95
C LEU A 18 -17.15 12.77 7.87
N LEU A 19 -17.43 13.22 6.64
CA LEU A 19 -16.48 13.12 5.53
C LEU A 19 -15.21 13.95 5.80
N VAL A 20 -15.37 15.18 6.30
CA VAL A 20 -14.24 16.04 6.68
C VAL A 20 -13.43 15.41 7.82
N LEU A 21 -14.09 14.89 8.85
CA LEU A 21 -13.44 14.17 9.95
C LEU A 21 -12.69 12.94 9.47
N PHE A 22 -13.30 12.15 8.58
CA PHE A 22 -12.68 10.96 7.99
C PHE A 22 -11.43 11.32 7.17
N ILE A 23 -11.51 12.34 6.32
CA ILE A 23 -10.37 12.84 5.54
C ILE A 23 -9.28 13.35 6.50
N GLY A 24 -9.63 14.15 7.51
CA GLY A 24 -8.71 14.66 8.52
C GLY A 24 -7.99 13.55 9.27
N TYR A 25 -8.72 12.53 9.74
CA TYR A 25 -8.17 11.34 10.39
C TYR A 25 -7.18 10.60 9.48
N ARG A 26 -7.54 10.36 8.21
CA ARG A 26 -6.67 9.70 7.23
C ARG A 26 -5.38 10.49 6.96
N VAL A 27 -5.47 11.82 6.90
CA VAL A 27 -4.31 12.70 6.72
C VAL A 27 -3.39 12.62 7.95
N VAL A 28 -3.92 12.78 9.16
CA VAL A 28 -3.14 12.70 10.41
C VAL A 28 -2.51 11.31 10.60
N ALA A 29 -3.24 10.24 10.30
CA ALA A 29 -2.72 8.88 10.33
C ALA A 29 -1.54 8.72 9.33
N ARG A 30 -1.67 9.24 8.10
CA ARG A 30 -0.59 9.18 7.11
C ARG A 30 0.64 9.98 7.55
N PHE A 31 0.46 11.16 8.12
CA PHE A 31 1.57 12.00 8.61
C PHE A 31 2.28 11.37 9.81
N SER A 32 1.54 10.87 10.80
CA SER A 32 2.12 10.22 11.98
C SER A 32 2.88 8.95 11.62
N TYR A 33 2.36 8.16 10.67
CA TYR A 33 3.05 6.98 10.14
C TYR A 33 4.34 7.36 9.39
N ASN A 34 4.27 8.36 8.50
CA ASN A 34 5.44 8.88 7.80
C ASN A 34 6.51 9.43 8.77
N ALA A 35 6.10 10.08 9.87
CA ALA A 35 7.02 10.59 10.88
C ALA A 35 7.74 9.46 11.64
N LYS A 36 7.05 8.36 11.95
CA LYS A 36 7.67 7.15 12.52
C LYS A 36 8.65 6.52 11.53
N LEU A 37 8.29 6.41 10.26
CA LEU A 37 9.14 5.84 9.22
C LEU A 37 10.44 6.63 8.99
N ARG A 38 10.41 7.97 9.11
CA ARG A 38 11.63 8.80 9.04
C ARG A 38 12.67 8.44 10.10
N LYS A 39 12.27 7.81 11.21
CA LYS A 39 13.20 7.36 12.26
C LYS A 39 13.92 6.05 11.90
N LEU A 40 13.43 5.31 10.91
CA LEU A 40 13.98 4.01 10.49
C LEU A 40 15.07 4.15 9.39
N GLY A 41 15.40 5.37 8.98
CA GLY A 41 16.58 5.68 8.16
C GLY A 41 16.42 5.48 6.66
N ALA A 42 16.09 4.27 6.20
CA ALA A 42 16.02 3.93 4.77
C ALA A 42 14.58 4.04 4.23
N ARG A 43 14.40 4.69 3.07
CA ARG A 43 13.12 4.75 2.36
C ARG A 43 13.29 4.37 0.90
N ALA A 44 12.46 3.44 0.43
CA ALA A 44 12.37 3.11 -0.99
C ALA A 44 11.87 4.33 -1.79
N PRO A 45 12.27 4.47 -3.07
CA PRO A 45 11.73 5.49 -3.96
C PRO A 45 10.21 5.41 -4.01
N ILE A 46 9.53 6.51 -3.69
CA ILE A 46 8.07 6.59 -3.73
C ILE A 46 7.63 6.86 -5.15
N ARG A 47 6.71 6.04 -5.67
CA ARG A 47 6.04 6.31 -6.94
C ARG A 47 5.33 7.66 -6.86
N LYS A 48 5.62 8.57 -7.80
CA LYS A 48 4.87 9.83 -7.90
C LYS A 48 3.48 9.53 -8.44
N THR A 49 2.46 9.79 -7.63
CA THR A 49 1.04 9.69 -8.02
C THR A 49 0.52 11.06 -8.40
N TRP A 50 -0.26 11.12 -9.48
CA TRP A 50 -0.79 12.38 -10.00
C TRP A 50 -2.17 12.71 -9.43
N LEU A 51 -2.93 11.70 -9.00
CA LEU A 51 -4.26 11.86 -8.41
C LEU A 51 -4.25 11.66 -6.88
N PRO A 52 -5.10 12.39 -6.12
CA PRO A 52 -5.30 12.09 -4.71
C PRO A 52 -5.82 10.65 -4.55
N LEU A 53 -5.34 9.96 -3.51
CA LEU A 53 -5.66 8.55 -3.21
C LEU A 53 -5.07 7.50 -4.17
N GLU A 54 -4.14 7.86 -5.05
CA GLU A 54 -3.50 6.90 -5.98
C GLU A 54 -4.50 6.19 -6.91
N LEU A 55 -5.61 6.87 -7.23
CA LEU A 55 -6.63 6.35 -8.16
C LEU A 55 -6.07 6.14 -9.58
N ASP A 56 -5.02 6.88 -9.93
CA ASP A 56 -4.27 6.71 -11.18
C ASP A 56 -3.60 5.33 -11.23
N LEU A 57 -3.09 4.85 -10.10
CA LEU A 57 -2.53 3.51 -9.98
C LEU A 57 -3.63 2.44 -10.11
N ALA A 58 -4.74 2.61 -9.42
CA ALA A 58 -5.87 1.68 -9.48
C ALA A 58 -6.37 1.48 -10.91
N TYR A 59 -6.60 2.57 -11.64
CA TYR A 59 -7.03 2.51 -13.03
C TYR A 59 -6.00 1.81 -13.92
N ARG A 60 -4.71 2.12 -13.76
CA ARG A 60 -3.65 1.50 -14.56
C ARG A 60 -3.50 0.00 -14.29
N ILE A 61 -3.66 -0.42 -13.03
CA ILE A 61 -3.64 -1.84 -12.66
C ILE A 61 -4.83 -2.56 -13.29
N ILE A 62 -6.06 -2.03 -13.14
CA ILE A 62 -7.26 -2.64 -13.72
C ILE A 62 -7.13 -2.75 -15.25
N LYS A 63 -6.67 -1.68 -15.90
CA LYS A 63 -6.45 -1.69 -17.34
C LYS A 63 -5.40 -2.73 -17.75
N ALA A 64 -4.26 -2.79 -17.05
CA ALA A 64 -3.21 -3.77 -17.33
C ALA A 64 -3.67 -5.21 -17.07
N ALA A 65 -4.55 -5.44 -16.10
CA ALA A 65 -5.13 -6.75 -15.84
C ALA A 65 -6.10 -7.18 -16.95
N ILE A 66 -6.94 -6.25 -17.45
CA ILE A 66 -7.85 -6.51 -18.58
C ILE A 66 -7.07 -6.78 -19.87
N ASP A 67 -6.00 -6.02 -20.10
CA ASP A 67 -5.17 -6.12 -21.31
C ASP A 67 -4.13 -7.26 -21.25
N ASP A 68 -4.11 -8.06 -20.17
CA ASP A 68 -3.10 -9.11 -19.88
C ASP A 68 -1.64 -8.61 -19.94
N LYS A 69 -1.42 -7.35 -19.55
CA LYS A 69 -0.12 -6.65 -19.57
C LYS A 69 0.38 -6.30 -18.18
N MET A 70 -0.06 -7.04 -17.17
CA MET A 70 0.29 -6.76 -15.78
C MET A 70 1.80 -6.86 -15.53
N TYR A 71 2.46 -7.85 -16.13
CA TYR A 71 3.92 -7.99 -16.04
C TYR A 71 4.67 -6.79 -16.63
N GLU A 72 4.31 -6.37 -17.85
CA GLU A 72 4.90 -5.20 -18.50
C GLU A 72 4.66 -3.92 -17.70
N PHE A 73 3.47 -3.77 -17.11
CA PHE A 73 3.13 -2.65 -16.25
C PHE A 73 4.08 -2.55 -15.03
N TRP A 74 4.35 -3.67 -14.36
CA TRP A 74 5.24 -3.69 -13.21
C TRP A 74 6.70 -3.47 -13.60
N LEU A 75 7.18 -4.11 -14.67
CA LEU A 75 8.52 -3.87 -15.21
C LEU A 75 8.76 -2.40 -15.53
N ASN A 76 7.84 -1.78 -16.28
CA ASN A 76 7.93 -0.35 -16.63
C ASN A 76 7.86 0.53 -15.38
N THR A 77 7.07 0.15 -14.38
CA THR A 77 6.99 0.87 -13.11
C THR A 77 8.32 0.81 -12.37
N PHE A 78 8.95 -0.36 -12.27
CA PHE A 78 10.28 -0.45 -11.68
C PHE A 78 11.29 0.39 -12.46
N GLN A 79 11.35 0.28 -13.78
CA GLN A 79 12.29 1.09 -14.59
C GLN A 79 12.09 2.60 -14.45
N THR A 80 10.84 3.04 -14.28
CA THR A 80 10.52 4.48 -14.19
C THR A 80 10.79 5.05 -12.79
N TYR A 81 10.52 4.28 -11.74
CA TYR A 81 10.48 4.81 -10.37
C TYR A 81 11.58 4.27 -9.45
N SER A 82 12.21 3.13 -9.80
CA SER A 82 13.39 2.67 -9.08
C SER A 82 14.55 3.66 -9.21
N ARG A 83 15.49 3.59 -8.27
CA ARG A 83 16.76 4.31 -8.35
C ARG A 83 17.89 3.28 -8.38
N ASN A 84 18.91 3.56 -9.18
CA ASN A 84 20.17 2.80 -9.22
C ASN A 84 20.00 1.30 -9.52
N ASP A 85 19.10 0.94 -10.44
CA ASP A 85 18.80 -0.46 -10.81
C ASP A 85 18.30 -1.36 -9.66
N CYS A 86 18.03 -0.79 -8.48
CA CYS A 86 17.40 -1.50 -7.39
C CYS A 86 15.91 -1.65 -7.73
N TYR A 87 15.44 -2.85 -8.09
CA TYR A 87 14.04 -3.12 -8.41
C TYR A 87 13.13 -3.06 -7.16
N THR A 88 13.14 -1.93 -6.44
CA THR A 88 12.38 -1.72 -5.20
C THR A 88 11.69 -0.36 -5.26
N ILE A 89 10.38 -0.37 -5.03
CA ILE A 89 9.54 0.82 -5.05
C ILE A 89 8.57 0.82 -3.87
N GLU A 90 8.16 2.01 -3.45
CA GLU A 90 7.05 2.21 -2.52
C GLU A 90 5.83 2.69 -3.32
N THR A 91 4.71 1.97 -3.20
CA THR A 91 3.44 2.22 -3.92
C THR A 91 2.26 1.87 -3.01
N GLY A 92 1.01 2.32 -3.26
CA GLY A 92 -0.07 1.86 -2.41
C GLY A 92 -1.39 2.63 -2.40
N ILE A 93 -2.48 1.97 -2.83
CA ILE A 93 -3.82 2.55 -2.79
C ILE A 93 -4.34 2.52 -1.35
N GLY A 94 -4.26 3.65 -0.66
CA GLY A 94 -4.80 3.80 0.69
C GLY A 94 -3.92 3.23 1.82
N GLU A 95 -3.04 2.26 1.52
CA GLU A 95 -2.04 1.71 2.43
C GLU A 95 -0.68 1.62 1.74
N ARG A 96 0.42 1.76 2.51
CA ARG A 96 1.79 1.74 1.96
C ARG A 96 2.25 0.31 1.71
N VAL A 97 2.57 0.00 0.46
CA VAL A 97 3.15 -1.27 0.02
C VAL A 97 4.59 -1.04 -0.46
N ILE A 98 5.54 -1.85 0.00
CA ILE A 98 6.87 -1.93 -0.60
C ILE A 98 6.86 -3.13 -1.54
N MET A 99 7.19 -2.90 -2.80
CA MET A 99 7.36 -3.95 -3.79
C MET A 99 8.83 -4.04 -4.15
N THR A 100 9.39 -5.26 -4.10
CA THR A 100 10.78 -5.52 -4.48
C THR A 100 10.87 -6.75 -5.38
N ALA A 101 11.66 -6.63 -6.45
CA ALA A 101 12.14 -7.73 -7.28
C ALA A 101 13.68 -7.81 -7.23
N ASP A 102 14.30 -7.19 -6.23
CA ASP A 102 15.74 -7.22 -6.03
C ASP A 102 16.16 -8.58 -5.44
N PRO A 103 17.10 -9.31 -6.08
CA PRO A 103 17.51 -10.62 -5.62
C PRO A 103 18.13 -10.62 -4.22
N GLU A 104 18.78 -9.53 -3.78
CA GLU A 104 19.34 -9.45 -2.44
C GLU A 104 18.25 -9.32 -1.37
N ASN A 105 17.23 -8.50 -1.64
CA ASN A 105 16.08 -8.36 -0.74
C ASN A 105 15.27 -9.65 -0.65
N ILE A 106 15.02 -10.31 -1.79
CA ILE A 106 14.30 -11.60 -1.83
C ILE A 106 15.06 -12.65 -1.01
N LYS A 107 16.39 -12.75 -1.18
CA LYS A 107 17.22 -13.66 -0.38
C LYS A 107 17.16 -13.33 1.11
N ALA A 108 17.27 -12.07 1.49
CA ALA A 108 17.23 -11.66 2.90
C ALA A 108 15.89 -12.03 3.55
N ILE A 109 14.77 -11.76 2.86
CA ILE A 109 13.42 -12.12 3.30
C ILE A 109 13.31 -13.63 3.49
N LEU A 110 13.64 -14.42 2.47
CA LEU A 110 13.48 -15.87 2.53
C LEU A 110 14.44 -16.55 3.52
N ALA A 111 15.67 -16.05 3.65
CA ALA A 111 16.69 -16.69 4.49
C ALA A 111 16.60 -16.32 5.97
N THR A 112 16.23 -15.07 6.30
CA THR A 112 16.40 -14.55 7.67
C THR A 112 15.16 -13.89 8.25
N GLN A 113 14.32 -13.28 7.43
CA GLN A 113 13.21 -12.44 7.91
C GLN A 113 11.83 -13.03 7.58
N PHE A 114 11.75 -14.26 7.09
CA PHE A 114 10.49 -14.86 6.63
C PHE A 114 9.41 -14.82 7.72
N LYS A 115 9.83 -15.09 8.97
CA LYS A 115 8.96 -15.07 10.16
C LYS A 115 8.41 -13.68 10.49
N ASP A 116 9.04 -12.62 10.01
CA ASP A 116 8.61 -11.24 10.26
C ASP A 116 7.57 -10.76 9.23
N TYR A 117 7.51 -11.41 8.06
CA TYR A 117 6.62 -11.04 6.95
C TYR A 117 5.39 -11.96 6.78
N GLY A 118 5.44 -13.21 7.28
CA GLY A 118 4.41 -14.24 7.03
C GLY A 118 3.54 -14.63 8.23
N LYS A 119 2.74 -13.71 8.81
CA LYS A 119 1.84 -14.03 9.94
C LYS A 119 0.34 -13.89 9.65
N GLY A 120 -0.04 -13.64 8.39
CA GLY A 120 -1.44 -13.49 8.00
C GLY A 120 -1.99 -14.71 7.27
N GLU A 121 -3.22 -15.11 7.56
CA GLU A 121 -3.94 -16.19 6.86
C GLU A 121 -3.98 -15.95 5.34
N GLN A 122 -4.08 -14.68 4.92
CA GLN A 122 -4.04 -14.29 3.50
C GLN A 122 -2.69 -14.59 2.84
N PHE A 123 -1.58 -14.32 3.53
CA PHE A 123 -0.24 -14.59 3.00
C PHE A 123 0.02 -16.09 2.88
N HIS A 124 -0.48 -16.89 3.81
CA HIS A 124 -0.41 -18.35 3.71
C HIS A 124 -1.16 -18.84 2.46
N LYS A 125 -2.42 -18.45 2.27
CA LYS A 125 -3.21 -18.82 1.08
C LYS A 125 -2.55 -18.41 -0.24
N ASP A 126 -2.00 -17.20 -0.30
CA ASP A 126 -1.42 -16.66 -1.55
C ASP A 126 -0.08 -17.33 -1.92
N PHE A 127 0.65 -17.90 -0.95
CA PHE A 127 1.97 -18.49 -1.16
C PHE A 127 2.01 -20.01 -0.92
N GLU A 128 0.94 -20.63 -0.42
CA GLU A 128 0.78 -22.07 -0.29
C GLU A 128 1.06 -22.78 -1.63
N ASP A 129 0.47 -22.28 -2.71
CA ASP A 129 0.69 -22.80 -4.07
C ASP A 129 2.15 -22.63 -4.57
N PHE A 130 2.91 -21.67 -4.02
CA PHE A 130 4.27 -21.35 -4.47
C PHE A 130 5.37 -22.01 -3.62
N LEU A 131 5.17 -22.13 -2.30
CA LEU A 131 6.18 -22.63 -1.35
C LEU A 131 5.81 -23.97 -0.71
N GLY A 132 4.55 -24.38 -0.81
CA GLY A 132 3.97 -25.52 -0.09
C GLY A 132 3.85 -25.27 1.42
N ASP A 133 3.16 -26.18 2.11
CA ASP A 133 2.93 -26.09 3.57
C ASP A 133 4.19 -26.16 4.43
N GLY A 134 5.30 -26.68 3.88
CA GLY A 134 6.52 -26.99 4.63
C GLY A 134 7.22 -25.78 5.27
N VAL A 135 6.93 -24.55 4.83
CA VAL A 135 7.58 -23.32 5.32
C VAL A 135 6.68 -22.56 6.33
N TYR A 136 5.41 -22.93 6.45
CA TYR A 136 4.41 -22.21 7.27
C TYR A 136 4.17 -22.82 8.66
N ILE A 137 4.96 -23.82 9.05
CA ILE A 137 4.81 -24.51 10.33
C ILE A 137 5.56 -23.75 11.44
N HIS A 138 4.94 -22.67 11.96
CA HIS A 138 4.88 -22.21 13.36
C HIS A 138 4.63 -20.71 13.52
#